data_AF-A0A1D2QMC1-F1
#
_entry.id   AF-A0A1D2QMC1-F1
#
_cell.length_a   1.000
_cell.length_b   1.000
_cell.length_c   1.000
_cell.angle_alpha   90.00
_cell.angle_beta   90.00
_cell.angle_gamma   90.00
#
_symmetry.space_group_name_H-M   'P 1'
#
loop_
_entity.id
_entity.type
_entity.pdbx_description
1 polymer ?
#
loop_
_entity_poly.entity_id
_entity_poly.type
_entity_poly.pdbx_seq_one_letter_code
_entity_poly.pdbx_strand_id
1 'polypeptide(L)'
;MVIKSRLTMVLDKSEQEQQQIVDRLEKAVTFVEQERLKLSQLRAYEEEYLKSIQIHQHNWTSKQINHYRSFCYKINDTANKQQESLEAAQQVVEQLRKQLNEAQHKITVLNDIIQQQRQQLIQVHDKRLQKDIDEISNLRLYYSVKY
;
A
#
# COMPACT_ATOMS: atom_id res chain seq x y z
N MET A 1 -30.21 11.78 -14.63
CA MET A 1 -28.81 12.16 -14.93
C MET A 1 -28.14 12.44 -13.59
N VAL A 2 -27.32 11.51 -13.08
CA VAL A 2 -26.67 11.67 -11.77
C VAL A 2 -25.53 12.67 -11.94
N ILE A 3 -25.67 13.86 -11.36
CA ILE A 3 -24.57 14.84 -11.33
C ILE A 3 -23.46 14.22 -10.48
N LYS A 4 -22.38 13.73 -11.11
CA LYS A 4 -21.14 13.39 -10.41
C LYS A 4 -20.68 14.65 -9.69
N SER A 5 -20.80 14.68 -8.36
CA SER A 5 -20.31 15.81 -7.57
C SER A 5 -18.78 15.86 -7.67
N ARG A 6 -18.18 17.05 -7.54
CA ARG A 6 -16.72 17.19 -7.54
C ARG A 6 -16.04 16.25 -6.53
N LEU A 7 -16.68 15.99 -5.39
CA LEU A 7 -16.19 15.06 -4.38
C LEU A 7 -16.16 13.61 -4.87
N THR A 8 -17.16 13.16 -5.63
CA THR A 8 -17.13 11.81 -6.22
C THR A 8 -15.98 11.63 -7.20
N MET A 9 -15.60 12.66 -7.98
CA MET A 9 -14.42 12.60 -8.85
C MET A 9 -13.11 12.57 -8.05
N VAL A 10 -13.05 13.30 -6.93
CA VAL A 10 -11.87 13.29 -6.04
C VAL A 10 -11.73 11.93 -5.33
N LEU A 11 -12.85 11.30 -4.97
CA LEU A 11 -12.88 9.94 -4.44
C LEU A 11 -12.37 8.94 -5.48
N ASP A 12 -12.95 8.92 -6.69
CA ASP A 12 -12.51 8.04 -7.80
C ASP A 12 -10.99 8.15 -8.03
N LYS A 13 -10.46 9.39 -8.05
CA LYS A 13 -9.02 9.62 -8.20
C LYS A 13 -8.21 9.11 -7.01
N SER A 14 -8.70 9.29 -5.78
CA SER A 14 -8.00 8.83 -4.57
C SER A 14 -7.96 7.31 -4.48
N GLU A 15 -9.02 6.63 -4.92
CA GLU A 15 -9.06 5.16 -5.04
C GLU A 15 -8.08 4.66 -6.11
N GLN A 16 -7.96 5.35 -7.24
CA GLN A 16 -6.94 5.04 -8.25
C GLN A 16 -5.51 5.24 -7.71
N GLU A 17 -5.25 6.33 -6.99
CA GLU A 17 -3.96 6.57 -6.32
C GLU A 17 -3.64 5.47 -5.30
N GLN A 18 -4.63 5.05 -4.50
CA GLN A 18 -4.48 3.94 -3.56
C GLN A 18 -4.11 2.65 -4.27
N GLN A 19 -4.81 2.29 -5.36
CA GLN A 19 -4.52 1.09 -6.12
C GLN A 19 -3.09 1.10 -6.67
N GLN A 20 -2.62 2.24 -7.18
CA GLN A 20 -1.24 2.37 -7.65
C GLN A 20 -0.21 2.16 -6.52
N ILE A 21 -0.52 2.58 -5.29
CA ILE A 21 0.34 2.32 -4.12
C ILE A 21 0.34 0.84 -3.78
N VAL A 22 -0.82 0.16 -3.84
CA VAL A 22 -0.92 -1.30 -3.63
C VAL A 22 -0.07 -2.05 -4.65
N ASP A 23 -0.20 -1.73 -5.94
CA ASP A 23 0.58 -2.39 -7.00
C ASP A 23 2.10 -2.19 -6.81
N ARG A 24 2.52 -1.02 -6.33
CA ARG A 24 3.93 -0.74 -6.01
C ARG A 24 4.37 -1.50 -4.77
N LEU A 25 3.52 -1.60 -3.75
CA LEU A 25 3.79 -2.33 -2.52
C LEU A 25 3.98 -3.82 -2.80
N GLU A 26 3.13 -4.44 -3.62
CA GLU A 26 3.26 -5.85 -4.01
C GLU A 26 4.60 -6.13 -4.70
N LYS A 27 4.99 -5.26 -5.64
CA LYS A 27 6.30 -5.35 -6.31
C LYS A 27 7.46 -5.18 -5.33
N ALA A 28 7.37 -4.23 -4.41
CA ALA A 28 8.39 -3.98 -3.41
C ALA A 28 8.54 -5.15 -2.42
N VAL A 29 7.43 -5.74 -1.98
CA VAL A 29 7.44 -6.93 -1.11
C VAL A 29 8.07 -8.12 -1.83
N THR A 30 7.67 -8.37 -3.08
CA THR A 30 8.27 -9.43 -3.90
C THR A 30 9.78 -9.23 -4.07
N PHE A 31 10.21 -7.98 -4.28
CA PHE A 31 11.62 -7.64 -4.37
C PHE A 31 12.37 -7.91 -3.06
N VAL A 32 11.82 -7.52 -1.90
CA VAL A 32 12.39 -7.83 -0.58
C VAL A 32 12.54 -9.34 -0.38
N GLU A 33 11.56 -10.13 -0.77
CA GLU A 33 11.63 -11.59 -0.68
C GLU A 33 12.75 -12.17 -1.54
N GLN A 34 12.93 -11.67 -2.77
CA GLN A 34 14.02 -12.08 -3.65
C GLN A 34 15.39 -11.71 -3.07
N GLU A 35 15.56 -10.50 -2.57
CA GLU A 35 16.81 -10.04 -1.96
C GLU A 35 17.15 -10.83 -0.69
N ARG A 36 16.13 -11.20 0.10
CA ARG A 36 16.28 -12.05 1.28
C ARG A 36 16.72 -13.47 0.89
N LEU A 37 16.15 -14.01 -0.18
CA LEU A 37 16.52 -15.33 -0.69
C LEU A 37 17.97 -15.35 -1.19
N LYS A 38 18.40 -14.33 -1.94
CA LYS A 38 19.81 -14.18 -2.37
C LYS A 38 20.77 -14.14 -1.18
N LEU A 39 20.45 -13.34 -0.15
CA LEU A 39 21.26 -13.27 1.05
C LEU A 39 21.33 -14.63 1.77
N SER A 40 20.19 -15.32 1.88
CA SER A 40 20.13 -16.65 2.47
C SER A 40 21.01 -17.65 1.71
N GLN A 41 21.01 -17.60 0.38
CA GLN A 41 21.84 -18.46 -0.45
C GLN A 41 23.33 -18.16 -0.27
N LEU A 42 23.71 -16.87 -0.21
CA LEU A 42 25.11 -16.47 0.04
C LEU A 42 25.62 -16.99 1.40
N ARG A 43 24.80 -16.87 2.46
CA ARG A 43 25.16 -17.35 3.79
C ARG A 43 25.20 -18.88 3.87
N ALA A 44 24.26 -19.57 3.23
CA ALA A 44 24.29 -21.03 3.16
C ALA A 44 25.55 -21.52 2.43
N TYR A 45 25.91 -20.87 1.32
CA TYR A 45 27.12 -21.19 0.58
C TYR A 45 28.40 -20.90 1.40
N GLU A 46 28.41 -19.81 2.17
CA GLU A 46 29.48 -19.52 3.13
C GLU A 46 29.64 -20.65 4.15
N GLU A 47 28.56 -21.10 4.77
CA GLU A 47 28.57 -22.17 5.76
C GLU A 47 29.04 -23.51 5.17
N GLU A 48 28.54 -23.89 3.99
CA GLU A 48 28.96 -25.10 3.29
C GLU A 48 30.46 -25.06 2.96
N TYR A 49 30.93 -23.89 2.50
CA TYR A 49 32.33 -23.70 2.20
C TYR A 49 33.18 -23.81 3.48
N LEU A 50 32.79 -23.18 4.58
CA LEU A 50 33.49 -23.31 5.88
C LEU A 50 33.54 -24.76 6.38
N LYS A 51 32.46 -25.52 6.25
CA LYS A 51 32.41 -26.95 6.61
C LYS A 51 33.38 -27.77 5.76
N SER A 52 33.40 -27.57 4.44
CA SER A 52 34.31 -28.27 3.53
C SER A 52 35.79 -28.06 3.91
N ILE A 53 36.08 -26.88 4.47
CA ILE A 53 37.42 -26.47 4.83
C ILE A 53 37.88 -27.08 6.13
N GLN A 54 37.01 -27.09 7.14
CA GLN A 54 37.30 -27.73 8.42
C GLN A 54 37.68 -29.21 8.24
N ILE A 55 37.11 -29.87 7.23
CA ILE A 55 37.39 -31.27 6.88
C ILE A 55 38.76 -31.43 6.19
N HIS A 56 39.18 -30.47 5.36
CA HIS A 56 40.39 -30.60 4.52
C HIS A 56 41.62 -29.80 4.99
N GLN A 57 41.48 -29.01 6.06
CA GLN A 57 42.49 -28.06 6.58
C GLN A 57 43.87 -28.67 6.82
N HIS A 58 43.97 -29.93 7.24
CA HIS A 58 45.25 -30.54 7.66
C HIS A 58 46.28 -30.71 6.53
N ASN A 59 45.85 -30.67 5.25
CA ASN A 59 46.73 -30.91 4.10
C ASN A 59 46.90 -29.66 3.20
N TRP A 60 46.64 -28.47 3.72
CA TRP A 60 46.62 -27.27 2.91
C TRP A 60 47.99 -26.63 2.71
N THR A 61 48.27 -26.28 1.45
CA THR A 61 49.39 -25.43 1.07
C THR A 61 49.11 -23.96 1.39
N SER A 62 50.16 -23.16 1.57
CA SER A 62 50.04 -21.72 1.82
C SER A 62 49.24 -20.98 0.73
N LYS A 63 49.26 -21.47 -0.52
CA LYS A 63 48.47 -20.93 -1.63
C LYS A 63 46.96 -21.16 -1.43
N GLN A 64 46.57 -22.33 -0.91
CA GLN A 64 45.17 -22.66 -0.61
C GLN A 64 44.66 -21.83 0.58
N ILE A 65 45.48 -21.62 1.60
CA ILE A 65 45.15 -20.76 2.75
C ILE A 65 44.90 -19.30 2.30
N ASN A 66 45.74 -18.77 1.39
CA ASN A 66 45.54 -17.42 0.86
C ASN A 66 44.29 -17.31 -0.02
N HIS A 67 44.03 -18.30 -0.89
CA HIS A 67 42.79 -18.35 -1.68
C HIS A 67 41.56 -18.36 -0.78
N TYR A 68 41.57 -19.16 0.27
CA TYR A 68 40.52 -19.22 1.27
C TYR A 68 40.23 -17.85 1.89
N ARG A 69 41.26 -17.19 2.44
CA ARG A 69 41.11 -15.88 3.07
C ARG A 69 40.51 -14.86 2.10
N SER A 70 41.04 -14.79 0.87
CA SER A 70 40.53 -13.87 -0.14
C SER A 70 39.08 -14.17 -0.52
N PHE A 71 38.68 -15.43 -0.56
CA PHE A 71 37.31 -15.83 -0.86
C PHE A 71 36.35 -15.48 0.28
N CYS A 72 36.70 -15.76 1.54
CA CYS A 72 35.89 -15.38 2.70
C CYS A 72 35.66 -13.87 2.76
N TYR A 73 36.70 -13.08 2.52
CA TYR A 73 36.56 -11.62 2.43
C TYR A 73 35.56 -11.21 1.35
N LYS A 74 35.63 -11.82 0.16
CA LYS A 74 34.72 -11.50 -0.95
C LYS A 74 33.27 -11.90 -0.66
N ILE A 75 33.04 -13.09 -0.10
CA ILE A 75 31.69 -13.53 0.28
C ILE A 75 31.13 -12.60 1.36
N ASN A 76 31.90 -12.29 2.39
CA ASN A 76 31.46 -11.44 3.47
C ASN A 76 31.12 -10.02 2.96
N ASP A 77 31.99 -9.43 2.14
CA ASP A 77 31.74 -8.14 1.50
C ASP A 77 30.48 -8.16 0.62
N THR A 78 30.29 -9.23 -0.16
CA THR A 78 29.09 -9.38 -1.01
C THR A 78 27.83 -9.55 -0.17
N ALA A 79 27.88 -10.34 0.91
CA ALA A 79 26.76 -10.56 1.81
C ALA A 79 26.39 -9.27 2.56
N ASN A 80 27.37 -8.45 2.95
CA ASN A 80 27.12 -7.15 3.58
C ASN A 80 26.44 -6.18 2.61
N LYS A 81 26.93 -6.07 1.37
CA LYS A 81 26.27 -5.27 0.32
C LYS A 81 24.85 -5.73 0.03
N GLN A 82 24.64 -7.05 0.01
CA GLN A 82 23.32 -7.64 -0.18
C GLN A 82 22.39 -7.35 1.01
N GLN A 83 22.91 -7.37 2.24
CA GLN A 83 22.20 -7.00 3.46
C GLN A 83 21.79 -5.52 3.42
N GLU A 84 22.70 -4.60 3.05
CA GLU A 84 22.40 -3.18 2.88
C GLU A 84 21.31 -2.94 1.83
N SER A 85 21.36 -3.68 0.71
CA SER A 85 20.33 -3.60 -0.33
C SER A 85 18.96 -4.10 0.18
N LEU A 86 18.95 -5.19 0.94
CA LEU A 86 17.74 -5.72 1.58
C LEU A 86 17.14 -4.71 2.57
N GLU A 87 17.97 -4.08 3.39
CA GLU A 87 17.52 -3.06 4.35
C GLU A 87 16.92 -1.84 3.65
N ALA A 88 17.56 -1.35 2.59
CA ALA A 88 17.02 -0.26 1.78
C ALA A 88 15.67 -0.64 1.14
N ALA A 89 15.55 -1.86 0.62
CA ALA A 89 14.30 -2.37 0.07
C ALA A 89 13.17 -2.46 1.12
N GLN A 90 13.51 -2.91 2.34
CA GLN A 90 12.56 -2.96 3.46
C GLN A 90 12.09 -1.56 3.87
N GLN A 91 12.98 -0.56 3.85
CA GLN A 91 12.59 0.82 4.12
C GLN A 91 11.58 1.35 3.09
N VAL A 92 11.74 1.00 1.81
CA VAL A 92 10.77 1.36 0.76
C VAL A 92 9.42 0.73 1.02
N VAL A 93 9.38 -0.56 1.40
CA VAL A 93 8.13 -1.24 1.79
C VAL A 93 7.43 -0.52 2.94
N GLU A 94 8.17 -0.14 3.98
CA GLU A 94 7.60 0.58 5.13
C GLU A 94 7.08 1.97 4.75
N GLN A 95 7.76 2.69 3.85
CA GLN A 95 7.27 3.96 3.32
C GLN A 95 5.97 3.78 2.52
N LEU A 96 5.90 2.76 1.65
CA LEU A 96 4.70 2.45 0.88
C LEU A 96 3.52 2.06 1.77
N ARG A 97 3.77 1.31 2.86
CA ARG A 97 2.74 0.98 3.87
C ARG A 97 2.17 2.23 4.54
N LYS A 98 3.02 3.20 4.89
CA LYS A 98 2.57 4.49 5.45
C LYS A 98 1.72 5.27 4.44
N GLN A 99 2.18 5.38 3.21
CA GLN A 99 1.42 6.04 2.13
C GLN A 99 0.07 5.37 1.88
N LEU A 100 0.02 4.03 1.93
CA LEU A 100 -1.23 3.28 1.77
C LEU A 100 -2.23 3.59 2.90
N ASN A 101 -1.75 3.67 4.15
CA ASN A 101 -2.57 4.04 5.29
C ASN A 101 -3.12 5.46 5.16
N GLU A 102 -2.28 6.42 4.77
CA GLU A 102 -2.70 7.80 4.52
C GLU A 102 -3.76 7.89 3.40
N ALA A 103 -3.56 7.15 2.31
CA ALA A 103 -4.53 7.06 1.21
C ALA A 103 -5.87 6.45 1.66
N GLN A 104 -5.83 5.37 2.44
CA GLN A 104 -7.02 4.76 3.05
C GLN A 104 -7.77 5.75 3.93
N HIS A 105 -7.06 6.46 4.81
CA HIS A 105 -7.66 7.46 5.68
C HIS A 105 -8.35 8.57 4.87
N LYS A 106 -7.69 9.10 3.84
CA LYS A 106 -8.25 10.10 2.94
C LYS A 106 -9.54 9.62 2.26
N ILE A 107 -9.56 8.38 1.77
CA ILE A 107 -10.75 7.77 1.14
C ILE A 107 -11.89 7.66 2.14
N THR A 108 -11.64 7.19 3.35
CA THR A 108 -12.64 7.10 4.41
C THR A 108 -13.26 8.46 4.71
N VAL A 109 -12.43 9.50 4.90
CA VAL A 109 -12.91 10.87 5.15
C VAL A 109 -13.75 11.40 3.98
N LEU A 110 -13.33 11.16 2.72
CA LEU A 110 -14.09 11.58 1.55
C LEU A 110 -15.46 10.87 1.48
N ASN A 111 -15.51 9.58 1.79
CA ASN A 111 -16.76 8.81 1.84
C ASN A 111 -17.72 9.38 2.88
N ASP A 112 -17.23 9.70 4.08
CA ASP A 112 -18.05 10.30 5.14
C ASP A 112 -18.65 11.64 4.69
N ILE A 113 -17.83 12.51 4.09
CA ILE A 113 -18.29 13.81 3.59
C ILE A 113 -19.33 13.63 2.48
N ILE A 114 -19.12 12.71 1.54
CA ILE A 114 -20.06 12.43 0.45
C ILE A 114 -21.39 11.92 1.03
N GLN A 115 -21.34 11.03 2.02
CA GLN A 115 -22.53 10.52 2.68
C GLN A 115 -23.31 11.62 3.40
N GLN A 116 -22.63 12.48 4.15
CA GLN A 116 -23.26 13.63 4.82
C GLN A 116 -23.92 14.57 3.80
N GLN A 117 -23.25 14.89 2.69
CA GLN A 117 -23.85 15.72 1.64
C GLN A 117 -25.08 15.07 1.01
N ARG A 118 -25.05 13.76 0.74
CA ARG A 118 -26.21 13.03 0.22
C ARG A 118 -27.39 13.12 1.17
N GLN A 119 -27.16 12.93 2.48
CA GLN A 119 -28.21 13.05 3.50
C GLN A 119 -28.79 14.47 3.55
N GLN A 120 -27.95 15.51 3.49
CA GLN A 120 -28.42 16.89 3.45
C GLN A 120 -29.26 17.19 2.21
N LEU A 121 -28.86 16.70 1.03
CA LEU A 121 -29.63 16.87 -0.21
C LEU A 121 -31.00 16.19 -0.13
N ILE A 122 -31.06 14.99 0.43
CA ILE A 122 -32.33 14.28 0.66
C ILE A 122 -33.22 15.08 1.61
N GLN A 123 -32.70 15.54 2.75
CA GLN A 123 -33.47 16.34 3.71
C GLN A 123 -34.00 17.64 3.11
N VAL A 124 -33.21 18.34 2.28
CA VAL A 124 -33.65 19.56 1.61
C VAL A 124 -34.72 19.26 0.57
N HIS A 125 -34.58 18.16 -0.17
CA HIS A 125 -35.56 17.72 -1.15
C HIS A 125 -36.89 17.34 -0.46
N ASP A 126 -36.84 16.54 0.60
CA ASP A 126 -38.03 16.10 1.34
C ASP A 126 -38.79 17.29 1.94
N LYS A 127 -38.06 18.28 2.51
CA LYS A 127 -38.67 19.52 3.01
C LYS A 127 -39.37 20.32 1.91
N ARG A 128 -38.78 20.39 0.71
CA ARG A 128 -39.42 21.06 -0.44
C ARG A 128 -40.68 20.31 -0.86
N LEU A 129 -40.59 19.00 -0.98
CA LEU A 129 -41.70 18.14 -1.41
C LEU A 129 -42.87 18.20 -0.43
N GLN A 130 -42.59 18.21 0.88
CA GLN A 130 -43.61 18.39 1.91
C GLN A 130 -44.30 19.75 1.79
N LYS A 131 -43.52 20.83 1.60
CA LYS A 131 -44.08 22.17 1.42
C LYS A 131 -45.01 22.24 0.19
N ASP A 132 -44.59 21.64 -0.93
CA ASP A 132 -45.40 21.62 -2.16
C ASP A 132 -46.72 20.85 -1.95
N ILE A 133 -46.68 19.73 -1.22
CA ILE A 133 -47.88 18.96 -0.84
C ILE A 133 -48.83 19.78 0.04
N ASP A 134 -48.29 20.49 1.02
CA ASP A 134 -49.07 21.34 1.94
C ASP A 134 -49.74 22.49 1.17
N GLU A 135 -49.03 23.14 0.23
CA GLU A 135 -49.57 24.19 -0.63
C GLU A 135 -50.72 23.69 -1.53
N ILE A 136 -50.54 22.53 -2.18
CA ILE A 136 -51.59 21.90 -3.00
C ILE A 136 -52.82 21.54 -2.16
N SER A 137 -52.60 21.00 -0.96
CA SER A 137 -53.67 20.62 -0.04
C SER A 137 -54.49 21.84 0.40
N ASN A 138 -53.82 22.95 0.70
CA ASN A 138 -54.46 24.21 1.06
C ASN A 138 -55.28 24.81 -0.11
N LEU A 139 -54.75 24.77 -1.34
CA LEU A 139 -55.49 25.19 -2.52
C LEU A 139 -56.75 24.35 -2.71
N ARG A 140 -56.65 23.03 -2.58
CA ARG A 140 -57.79 22.11 -2.73
C ARG A 140 -58.89 22.37 -1.69
N LEU A 141 -58.50 22.61 -0.43
CA LEU A 141 -59.43 23.00 0.63
C LEU A 141 -60.14 24.31 0.30
N TYR A 142 -59.40 25.33 -0.14
CA TYR A 142 -59.96 26.62 -0.53
C TYR A 142 -61.03 26.49 -1.63
N TYR A 143 -60.77 25.68 -2.65
CA TYR A 143 -61.75 25.45 -3.72
C TYR A 143 -62.93 24.57 -3.29
N SER A 144 -62.76 23.69 -2.31
CA SER A 144 -63.86 22.85 -1.78
C SER A 144 -64.85 23.59 -0.87
N VAL A 145 -64.45 24.74 -0.31
CA VAL A 145 -65.31 25.57 0.57
C VAL A 145 -66.07 26.64 -0.23
N LYS A 146 -65.70 26.87 -1.49
CA LYS A 146 -66.31 27.86 -2.38
C LYS A 146 -67.45 27.32 -3.27
N TYR A 147 -67.77 26.04 -3.15
CA TYR A 147 -68.92 25.37 -3.79
C TYR A 147 -69.68 24.57 -2.74
#